data_AF-A0A4Q2ULE8-F1
#
_entry.id   AF-A0A4Q2ULE8-F1
#
_cell.length_a   1.000
_cell.length_b   1.000
_cell.length_c   1.000
_cell.angle_alpha   90.00
_cell.angle_beta   90.00
_cell.angle_gamma   90.00
#
_symmetry.space_group_name_H-M   'P 1'
#
loop_
_entity.id
_entity.type
_entity.pdbx_description
1 polymer ?
#
loop_
_entity_poly.entity_id
_entity_poly.type
_entity_poly.pdbx_seq_one_letter_code
_entity_poly.pdbx_strand_id
1 'polypeptide(L)'
;MKKPTGQLDEWDWIERYWSGQLTPTEKTLFEQLIRDDKRVAQEAEDLRFGVQLVDEVRIQTHARQTLYRIRQRRRQRWQRLSRTVIGAGCLAAACLAFILYLSYAPIVLSGQENDPGVLREWRGRYRMDTADQLSIRQQQAIDRFYEGQAYLVQGQAQLAAQRFEEVLSFQEIRPYFREVAQWHLIVCYLRTKELPKAEALYKQLDPHGEYEVGQLEQWKIWWHLQRLRLFG
;
A
#
# COMPACT_ATOMS: atom_id res chain seq x y z
N MET A 1 -76.70 5.88 22.22
CA MET A 1 -76.04 5.84 23.55
C MET A 1 -76.65 6.89 24.45
N LYS A 2 -76.51 6.73 25.78
CA LYS A 2 -76.88 7.77 26.74
C LYS A 2 -75.82 8.88 26.72
N LYS A 3 -76.25 10.12 26.96
CA LYS A 3 -75.36 11.27 27.17
C LYS A 3 -74.36 10.92 28.27
N PRO A 4 -73.06 11.29 28.15
CA PRO A 4 -72.10 11.07 29.22
C PRO A 4 -72.62 11.71 30.51
N THR A 5 -72.55 10.94 31.59
CA THR A 5 -73.10 11.33 32.90
C THR A 5 -72.02 11.71 33.90
N GLY A 6 -70.76 11.43 33.59
CA GLY A 6 -69.60 11.77 34.41
C GLY A 6 -68.44 12.27 33.57
N GLN A 7 -67.50 12.96 34.22
CA GLN A 7 -66.34 13.58 33.58
C GLN A 7 -65.45 12.58 32.82
N LEU A 8 -65.31 11.36 33.33
CA LEU A 8 -64.58 10.28 32.66
C LEU A 8 -65.25 9.86 31.34
N ASP A 9 -66.59 9.80 31.30
CA ASP A 9 -67.33 9.48 30.09
C ASP A 9 -67.25 10.63 29.07
N GLU A 10 -67.22 11.88 29.53
CA GLU A 10 -67.00 13.06 28.69
C GLU A 10 -65.60 13.01 28.04
N TRP A 11 -64.58 12.64 28.79
CA TRP A 11 -63.21 12.52 28.30
C TRP A 11 -63.05 11.36 27.30
N ASP A 12 -63.65 10.20 27.56
CA ASP A 12 -63.68 9.08 26.61
C ASP A 12 -64.38 9.49 25.31
N TRP A 13 -65.48 10.24 25.39
CA TRP A 13 -66.16 10.77 24.20
C TRP A 13 -65.30 11.77 23.42
N ILE A 14 -64.60 12.69 24.11
CA ILE A 14 -63.66 13.62 23.48
C ILE A 14 -62.53 12.85 22.77
N GLU A 15 -61.94 11.86 23.43
CA GLU A 15 -60.86 11.03 22.87
C GLU A 15 -61.33 10.23 21.65
N ARG A 16 -62.50 9.60 21.74
CA ARG A 16 -63.11 8.84 20.64
C ARG A 16 -63.53 9.75 19.48
N TYR A 17 -63.93 11.00 19.76
CA TYR A 17 -64.24 11.98 18.72
C TYR A 17 -62.98 12.32 17.91
N TRP A 18 -61.89 12.68 18.58
CA TRP A 18 -60.64 13.08 17.91
C TRP A 18 -59.93 11.92 17.22
N SER A 19 -60.04 10.70 17.74
CA SER A 19 -59.51 9.49 17.10
C SER A 19 -60.40 8.95 15.97
N GLY A 20 -61.59 9.53 15.74
CA GLY A 20 -62.51 9.11 14.68
C GLY A 20 -63.25 7.79 14.99
N GLN A 21 -63.34 7.40 16.26
CA GLN A 21 -63.96 6.15 16.72
C GLN A 21 -65.42 6.30 17.14
N LEU A 22 -65.96 7.52 17.15
CA LEU A 22 -67.39 7.75 17.36
C LEU A 22 -68.19 7.37 16.11
N THR A 23 -69.36 6.76 16.33
CA THR A 23 -70.31 6.51 15.25
C THR A 23 -70.86 7.84 14.71
N PRO A 24 -71.38 7.90 13.47
CA PRO A 24 -71.90 9.13 12.89
C PRO A 24 -72.99 9.81 13.73
N THR A 25 -73.81 9.02 14.42
CA THR A 25 -74.89 9.50 15.29
C THR A 25 -74.39 10.04 16.63
N GLU A 26 -73.36 9.42 17.21
CA GLU A 26 -72.70 9.95 18.41
C GLU A 26 -71.91 11.22 18.09
N LYS A 27 -71.29 11.26 16.92
CA LYS A 27 -70.55 12.43 16.44
C LYS A 27 -71.45 13.66 16.34
N THR A 28 -72.65 13.54 15.75
CA THR A 28 -73.60 14.66 15.66
C THR A 28 -74.11 15.09 17.03
N LEU A 29 -74.37 14.14 17.93
CA LEU A 29 -74.76 14.43 19.32
C LEU A 29 -73.65 15.17 20.09
N PHE A 30 -72.40 14.77 19.89
CA PHE A 30 -71.25 15.40 20.52
C PHE A 30 -70.93 16.79 19.92
N GLU A 31 -71.11 16.97 18.61
CA GLU A 31 -71.00 18.28 17.97
C GLU A 31 -72.07 19.26 18.45
N GLN A 32 -73.29 18.77 18.71
CA GLN A 32 -74.33 19.56 19.38
C GLN A 32 -73.92 19.89 20.82
N LEU A 33 -73.39 18.92 21.57
CA LEU A 33 -72.89 19.11 22.94
C LEU A 33 -71.83 20.21 23.02
N ILE A 34 -70.86 20.21 22.09
CA ILE A 34 -69.80 21.23 21.99
C ILE A 34 -70.38 22.62 21.67
N ARG A 35 -71.43 22.70 20.83
CA ARG A 35 -72.08 23.99 20.50
C ARG A 35 -72.85 24.57 21.68
N ASP A 36 -73.52 23.69 22.42
CA ASP A 36 -74.42 24.09 23.49
C ASP A 36 -73.67 24.38 24.80
N ASP A 37 -72.55 23.68 25.06
CA ASP A 37 -71.74 23.81 26.27
C ASP A 37 -70.32 24.30 25.97
N LYS A 38 -70.05 25.57 26.31
CA LYS A 38 -68.73 26.20 26.14
C LYS A 38 -67.62 25.52 26.96
N ARG A 39 -67.95 24.91 28.11
CA ARG A 39 -66.95 24.23 28.96
C ARG A 39 -66.44 22.99 28.26
N VAL A 40 -67.36 22.18 27.74
CA VAL A 40 -67.02 20.97 26.97
C VAL A 40 -66.24 21.32 25.70
N ALA A 41 -66.58 22.43 25.04
CA ALA A 41 -65.83 22.92 23.90
C ALA A 41 -64.37 23.24 24.25
N GLN A 42 -64.13 23.94 25.36
CA GLN A 42 -62.78 24.25 25.84
C GLN A 42 -62.00 22.99 26.23
N GLU A 43 -62.61 22.08 27.00
CA GLU A 43 -61.96 20.81 27.38
C GLU A 43 -61.61 19.95 26.16
N ALA A 44 -62.48 19.92 25.15
CA ALA A 44 -62.22 19.20 23.90
C ALA A 44 -61.06 19.81 23.10
N GLU A 45 -60.93 21.14 23.11
CA GLU A 45 -59.83 21.87 22.46
C GLU A 45 -58.50 21.65 23.20
N ASP A 46 -58.52 21.72 24.53
CA ASP A 46 -57.34 21.48 25.38
C ASP A 46 -56.82 20.04 25.22
N LEU A 47 -57.72 19.06 25.23
CA LEU A 47 -57.35 17.65 25.00
C LEU A 47 -56.80 17.42 23.60
N ARG A 48 -57.39 18.05 22.57
CA ARG A 48 -56.86 17.99 21.21
C ARG A 48 -55.45 18.55 21.12
N PHE A 49 -55.20 19.70 21.73
CA PHE A 49 -53.88 20.33 21.77
C PHE A 49 -52.87 19.43 22.48
N GLY A 50 -53.25 18.82 23.61
CA GLY A 50 -52.41 17.86 24.33
C GLY A 50 -52.01 16.64 23.48
N VAL A 51 -52.97 16.04 22.76
CA VAL A 51 -52.71 14.89 21.87
C VAL A 51 -51.75 15.29 20.73
N GLN A 52 -51.96 16.44 20.11
CA GLN A 52 -51.08 16.94 19.04
C GLN A 52 -49.64 17.16 19.52
N LEU A 53 -49.47 17.72 20.73
CA LEU A 53 -48.16 17.94 21.32
C LEU A 53 -47.42 16.62 21.59
N VAL A 54 -48.14 15.61 22.12
CA VAL A 54 -47.57 14.27 22.39
C VAL A 54 -47.13 13.59 21.10
N ASP A 55 -47.94 13.68 20.04
CA ASP A 55 -47.60 13.11 18.73
C ASP A 55 -46.37 13.79 18.12
N GLU A 56 -46.27 15.11 18.20
CA GLU A 56 -45.09 15.84 17.71
C GLU A 56 -43.81 15.42 18.45
N VAL A 57 -43.88 15.31 19.78
CA VAL A 57 -42.76 14.82 20.60
C VAL A 57 -42.38 13.40 20.23
N ARG A 58 -43.38 12.53 19.97
CA ARG A 58 -43.15 11.13 19.58
C ARG A 58 -42.47 11.03 18.21
N ILE A 59 -42.91 11.81 17.24
CA ILE A 59 -42.30 11.90 15.90
C ILE A 59 -40.87 12.40 16.02
N GLN A 60 -40.63 13.47 16.79
CA GLN A 60 -39.30 14.03 16.99
C GLN A 60 -38.35 13.02 17.66
N THR A 61 -38.84 12.26 18.63
CA THR A 61 -38.07 11.23 19.33
C THR A 61 -37.71 10.07 18.39
N HIS A 62 -38.66 9.59 17.60
CA HIS A 62 -38.41 8.57 16.58
C HIS A 62 -37.44 9.04 15.50
N ALA A 63 -37.57 10.29 15.03
CA ALA A 63 -36.64 10.87 14.07
C ALA A 63 -35.20 10.92 14.62
N ARG A 64 -35.02 11.39 15.86
CA ARG A 64 -33.71 11.43 16.54
C ARG A 64 -33.09 10.04 16.69
N GLN A 65 -33.87 9.06 17.13
CA GLN A 65 -33.39 7.67 17.27
C GLN A 65 -32.98 7.08 15.92
N THR A 66 -33.73 7.37 14.86
CA THR A 66 -33.43 6.89 13.50
C THR A 66 -32.15 7.53 12.96
N LEU A 67 -31.99 8.85 13.12
CA LEU A 67 -30.76 9.56 12.76
C LEU A 67 -29.55 9.05 13.53
N TYR A 68 -29.70 8.76 14.84
CA TYR A 68 -28.64 8.18 15.65
C TYR A 68 -28.20 6.81 15.11
N ARG A 69 -29.17 5.92 14.80
CA ARG A 69 -28.89 4.60 14.22
C ARG A 69 -28.21 4.70 12.85
N ILE A 70 -28.64 5.63 11.99
CA ILE A 70 -28.02 5.87 10.67
C ILE A 70 -26.57 6.35 10.84
N ARG A 71 -26.32 7.33 11.72
CA ARG A 71 -24.96 7.83 12.00
C ARG A 71 -24.05 6.73 12.54
N GLN A 72 -24.55 5.91 13.48
CA GLN A 72 -23.78 4.82 14.06
C GLN A 72 -23.41 3.74 13.03
N ARG A 73 -24.37 3.33 12.18
CA ARG A 73 -24.12 2.38 11.08
C ARG A 73 -23.12 2.93 10.06
N ARG A 74 -23.22 4.22 9.70
CA ARG A 74 -22.29 4.86 8.76
C ARG A 74 -20.86 4.90 9.32
N ARG A 75 -20.69 5.24 10.59
CA ARG A 75 -19.37 5.30 11.25
C ARG A 75 -18.69 3.92 11.30
N GLN A 76 -19.44 2.86 11.62
CA GLN A 76 -18.91 1.49 11.63
C GLN A 76 -18.54 0.99 10.22
N ARG A 77 -19.37 1.28 9.21
CA ARG A 77 -19.09 0.88 7.82
C ARG A 77 -17.87 1.60 7.27
N TRP A 78 -17.73 2.90 7.55
CA TRP A 78 -16.56 3.70 7.17
C TRP A 78 -15.29 3.22 7.87
N GLN A 79 -15.35 2.86 9.15
CA GLN A 79 -14.18 2.32 9.86
C GLN A 79 -13.72 0.98 9.25
N ARG A 80 -14.64 0.07 8.89
CA ARG A 80 -14.29 -1.21 8.27
C ARG A 80 -13.73 -1.04 6.85
N LEU A 81 -14.37 -0.21 6.02
CA LEU A 81 -13.90 0.08 4.67
C LEU A 81 -12.57 0.83 4.66
N SER A 82 -12.37 1.78 5.60
CA SER A 82 -11.11 2.53 5.67
C SER A 82 -9.92 1.63 5.95
N ARG A 83 -10.04 0.66 6.86
CA ARG A 83 -8.92 -0.22 7.20
C ARG A 83 -8.53 -1.16 6.05
N THR A 84 -9.50 -1.72 5.34
CA THR A 84 -9.21 -2.63 4.22
C THR A 84 -8.73 -1.88 2.98
N VAL A 85 -9.33 -0.74 2.65
CA VAL A 85 -8.96 0.05 1.47
C VAL A 85 -7.60 0.74 1.68
N ILE A 86 -7.34 1.30 2.86
CA ILE A 86 -6.05 1.92 3.17
C ILE A 86 -4.95 0.84 3.24
N GLY A 87 -5.22 -0.29 3.89
CA GLY A 87 -4.25 -1.40 3.96
C GLY A 87 -3.90 -1.98 2.59
N ALA A 88 -4.90 -2.25 1.75
CA ALA A 88 -4.68 -2.75 0.39
C ALA A 88 -3.99 -1.71 -0.50
N GLY A 89 -4.36 -0.43 -0.38
CA GLY A 89 -3.75 0.66 -1.14
C GLY A 89 -2.27 0.86 -0.78
N CYS A 90 -1.92 0.84 0.51
CA CYS A 90 -0.53 0.95 0.95
C CYS A 90 0.32 -0.24 0.47
N LEU A 91 -0.22 -1.46 0.52
CA LEU A 91 0.48 -2.65 0.04
C LEU A 91 0.70 -2.59 -1.47
N ALA A 92 -0.33 -2.24 -2.25
CA ALA A 92 -0.21 -2.06 -3.70
C ALA A 92 0.82 -0.97 -4.05
N ALA A 93 0.81 0.16 -3.34
CA ALA A 93 1.77 1.24 -3.53
C ALA A 93 3.20 0.80 -3.19
N ALA A 94 3.40 0.04 -2.10
CA ALA A 94 4.70 -0.50 -1.73
C ALA A 94 5.21 -1.51 -2.77
N CYS A 95 4.36 -2.40 -3.27
CA CYS A 95 4.71 -3.33 -4.35
C CYS A 95 5.11 -2.59 -5.63
N LEU A 96 4.35 -1.56 -6.02
CA LEU A 96 4.70 -0.71 -7.17
C LEU A 96 6.04 -0.01 -6.97
N ALA A 97 6.27 0.60 -5.80
CA ALA A 97 7.54 1.24 -5.47
C ALA A 97 8.70 0.24 -5.52
N PHE A 98 8.50 -0.98 -5.05
CA PHE A 98 9.51 -2.05 -5.10
C PHE A 98 9.83 -2.48 -6.55
N ILE A 99 8.82 -2.66 -7.40
CA ILE A 99 9.01 -2.99 -8.82
C ILE A 99 9.73 -1.85 -9.55
N LEU A 100 9.37 -0.60 -9.27
CA LEU A 100 10.06 0.58 -9.82
C LEU A 100 11.51 0.64 -9.35
N TYR A 101 11.76 0.37 -8.07
CA TYR A 101 13.11 0.29 -7.52
C TYR A 101 13.93 -0.78 -8.23
N LEU A 102 13.42 -2.00 -8.38
CA LEU A 102 14.12 -3.07 -9.11
C LEU A 102 14.34 -2.73 -10.59
N SER A 103 13.48 -1.90 -11.20
CA SER A 103 13.51 -1.60 -12.63
C SER A 103 14.43 -0.44 -13.02
N TYR A 104 14.62 0.52 -12.12
CA TYR A 104 15.29 1.79 -12.42
C TYR A 104 16.45 2.12 -11.48
N ALA A 105 16.52 1.53 -10.28
CA ALA A 105 17.68 1.74 -9.43
C ALA A 105 18.92 1.14 -10.10
N PRO A 106 20.08 1.84 -10.07
CA PRO A 106 21.31 1.27 -10.60
C PRO A 106 21.65 -0.01 -9.83
N ILE A 107 22.20 -0.98 -10.56
CA ILE A 107 22.84 -2.15 -9.96
C ILE A 107 24.15 -1.64 -9.37
N VAL A 108 24.25 -1.66 -8.06
CA VAL A 108 25.43 -1.25 -7.32
C VAL A 108 26.01 -2.51 -6.72
N LEU A 109 26.94 -3.12 -7.45
CA LEU A 109 27.77 -4.17 -6.88
C LEU A 109 28.56 -3.56 -5.72
N SER A 110 28.76 -4.33 -4.65
CA SER A 110 29.52 -3.92 -3.46
C SER A 110 30.90 -3.44 -3.93
N GLY A 111 31.00 -2.14 -4.14
CA GLY A 111 32.17 -1.50 -4.71
C GLY A 111 33.23 -1.44 -3.65
N GLN A 112 34.23 -2.32 -3.74
CA GLN A 112 35.54 -2.06 -3.14
C GLN A 112 36.24 -0.85 -3.80
N GLU A 113 35.59 -0.21 -4.78
CA GLU A 113 36.00 1.02 -5.46
C GLU A 113 36.43 2.15 -4.51
N ASN A 114 36.00 2.15 -3.25
CA ASN A 114 36.33 3.20 -2.28
C ASN A 114 36.66 2.71 -0.87
N ASP A 115 36.92 1.41 -0.65
CA ASP A 115 37.45 0.99 0.64
C ASP A 115 38.98 0.96 0.57
N PRO A 116 39.67 2.07 0.94
CA PRO A 116 41.12 2.06 1.07
C PRO A 116 41.56 0.99 2.06
N GLY A 117 40.68 0.54 2.97
CA GLY A 117 40.88 -0.62 3.83
C GLY A 117 41.16 -1.88 3.03
N VAL A 118 40.34 -2.23 2.03
CA VAL A 118 40.60 -3.42 1.20
C VAL A 118 41.86 -3.22 0.36
N LEU A 119 42.07 -2.06 -0.26
CA LEU A 119 43.28 -1.82 -1.05
C LEU A 119 44.56 -1.83 -0.18
N ARG A 120 44.46 -1.41 1.09
CA ARG A 120 45.56 -1.34 2.07
C ARG A 120 45.76 -2.65 2.81
N GLU A 121 44.70 -3.39 3.08
CA GLU A 121 44.72 -4.77 3.59
C GLU A 121 45.22 -5.71 2.51
N TRP A 122 44.84 -5.50 1.25
CA TRP A 122 45.41 -6.19 0.11
C TRP A 122 46.89 -5.84 -0.06
N ARG A 123 47.25 -4.55 -0.07
CA ARG A 123 48.66 -4.12 -0.10
C ARG A 123 49.45 -4.57 1.12
N GLY A 124 48.83 -4.67 2.29
CA GLY A 124 49.50 -4.96 3.56
C GLY A 124 49.66 -6.45 3.84
N ARG A 125 48.59 -7.23 3.59
CA ARG A 125 48.54 -8.68 3.83
C ARG A 125 49.26 -9.46 2.72
N TYR A 126 49.28 -8.96 1.49
CA TYR A 126 49.90 -9.69 0.36
C TYR A 126 51.24 -9.15 -0.14
N ARG A 127 51.69 -7.94 0.27
CA ARG A 127 53.12 -7.56 0.08
C ARG A 127 54.06 -8.26 1.05
N MET A 128 53.55 -8.71 2.20
CA MET A 128 54.39 -9.24 3.28
C MET A 128 54.74 -10.72 3.09
N ASP A 129 53.87 -11.53 2.47
CA ASP A 129 54.10 -12.98 2.34
C ASP A 129 54.80 -13.41 1.05
N THR A 130 54.85 -12.57 0.01
CA THR A 130 55.65 -12.84 -1.20
C THR A 130 56.23 -11.53 -1.75
N ALA A 131 57.40 -11.16 -1.25
CA ALA A 131 58.28 -10.18 -1.92
C ALA A 131 58.79 -10.69 -3.28
N ASP A 132 58.49 -11.93 -3.67
CA ASP A 132 58.63 -12.43 -5.04
C ASP A 132 57.39 -12.09 -5.86
N GLN A 133 57.50 -10.94 -6.54
CA GLN A 133 56.89 -10.58 -7.83
C GLN A 133 55.59 -11.31 -8.19
N LEU A 134 54.44 -10.64 -8.03
CA LEU A 134 53.28 -10.92 -8.89
C LEU A 134 53.80 -11.03 -10.32
N SER A 135 53.41 -12.09 -11.03
CA SER A 135 53.84 -12.22 -12.41
C SER A 135 53.39 -10.97 -13.17
N ILE A 136 54.22 -10.47 -14.08
CA ILE A 136 53.90 -9.27 -14.87
C ILE A 136 52.48 -9.38 -15.49
N ARG A 137 52.05 -10.61 -15.81
CA ARG A 137 50.71 -10.93 -16.32
C ARG A 137 49.60 -10.73 -15.30
N GLN A 138 49.80 -11.13 -14.04
CA GLN A 138 48.82 -10.89 -12.97
C GLN A 138 48.65 -9.41 -12.69
N GLN A 139 49.75 -8.65 -12.70
CA GLN A 139 49.69 -7.21 -12.52
C GLN A 139 48.93 -6.53 -13.66
N GLN A 140 49.19 -6.93 -14.91
CA GLN A 140 48.42 -6.47 -16.07
C GLN A 140 46.92 -6.79 -15.94
N ALA A 141 46.56 -7.98 -15.48
CA ALA A 141 45.15 -8.35 -15.27
C ALA A 141 44.48 -7.45 -14.22
N ILE A 142 45.18 -7.15 -13.12
CA ILE A 142 44.67 -6.25 -12.06
C ILE A 142 44.52 -4.82 -12.59
N ASP A 143 45.50 -4.31 -13.34
CA ASP A 143 45.43 -2.97 -13.93
C ASP A 143 44.24 -2.86 -14.91
N ARG A 144 44.05 -3.87 -15.77
CA ARG A 144 42.89 -3.96 -16.68
C ARG A 144 41.56 -4.02 -15.94
N PHE A 145 41.51 -4.72 -14.82
CA PHE A 145 40.32 -4.80 -13.98
C PHE A 145 39.92 -3.43 -13.43
N TYR A 146 40.88 -2.66 -12.90
CA TYR A 146 40.61 -1.30 -12.41
C TYR A 146 40.29 -0.31 -13.53
N GLU A 147 40.92 -0.44 -14.71
CA GLU A 147 40.51 0.31 -15.91
C GLU A 147 39.05 0.03 -16.28
N GLY A 148 38.63 -1.25 -16.22
CA GLY A 148 37.24 -1.66 -16.47
C GLY A 148 36.25 -1.02 -15.49
N GLN A 149 36.59 -0.99 -14.19
CA GLN A 149 35.79 -0.29 -13.18
C GLN A 149 35.70 1.22 -13.46
N ALA A 150 36.83 1.86 -13.79
CA ALA A 150 36.85 3.28 -14.13
C ALA A 150 35.94 3.60 -15.33
N TYR A 151 35.95 2.78 -16.38
CA TYR A 151 35.04 2.93 -17.52
C TYR A 151 33.57 2.72 -17.13
N LEU A 152 33.28 1.79 -16.22
CA LEU A 152 31.91 1.52 -15.76
C LEU A 152 31.33 2.72 -14.97
N VAL A 153 32.14 3.36 -14.13
CA VAL A 153 31.81 4.59 -13.40
C VAL A 153 31.58 5.76 -14.37
N GLN A 154 32.37 5.85 -15.44
CA GLN A 154 32.19 6.84 -16.51
C GLN A 154 31.00 6.56 -17.43
N GLY A 155 30.28 5.44 -17.25
CA GLY A 155 29.15 5.03 -18.09
C GLY A 155 29.55 4.42 -19.44
N GLN A 156 30.85 4.20 -19.69
CA GLN A 156 31.38 3.62 -20.92
C GLN A 156 31.31 2.08 -20.88
N ALA A 157 30.09 1.54 -20.82
CA ALA A 157 29.84 0.12 -20.59
C ALA A 157 30.50 -0.82 -21.61
N GLN A 158 30.61 -0.41 -22.87
CA GLN A 158 31.22 -1.23 -23.92
C GLN A 158 32.74 -1.36 -23.76
N LEU A 159 33.44 -0.28 -23.38
CA LEU A 159 34.87 -0.32 -23.09
C LEU A 159 35.14 -1.09 -21.78
N ALA A 160 34.28 -0.91 -20.78
CA ALA A 160 34.33 -1.69 -19.54
C ALA A 160 34.18 -3.19 -19.82
N ALA A 161 33.23 -3.60 -20.67
CA ALA A 161 33.05 -4.99 -21.07
C ALA A 161 34.31 -5.58 -21.69
N GLN A 162 34.93 -4.87 -22.65
CA GLN A 162 36.18 -5.29 -23.29
C GLN A 162 37.30 -5.51 -22.26
N ARG A 163 37.45 -4.58 -21.31
CA ARG A 163 38.46 -4.71 -20.24
C ARG A 163 38.19 -5.90 -19.34
N PHE A 164 36.94 -6.15 -18.93
CA PHE A 164 36.63 -7.34 -18.13
C PHE A 164 36.79 -8.65 -18.91
N GLU A 165 36.47 -8.69 -20.21
CA GLU A 165 36.78 -9.84 -21.07
C GLU A 165 38.29 -10.11 -21.14
N GLU A 166 39.11 -9.07 -21.29
CA GLU A 166 40.58 -9.18 -21.23
C GLU A 166 41.03 -9.77 -19.88
N VAL A 167 40.48 -9.30 -18.76
CA VAL A 167 40.78 -9.82 -17.41
C VAL A 167 40.45 -11.32 -17.29
N LEU A 168 39.32 -11.75 -17.84
CA LEU A 168 38.91 -13.16 -17.82
C LEU A 168 39.73 -14.05 -18.75
N SER A 169 40.46 -13.46 -19.71
CA SER A 169 41.38 -14.21 -20.59
C SER A 169 42.66 -14.68 -19.87
N PHE A 170 43.01 -14.09 -18.72
CA PHE A 170 44.17 -14.48 -17.94
C PHE A 170 43.88 -15.80 -17.17
N GLN A 171 44.69 -16.82 -17.40
CA GLN A 171 44.55 -18.13 -16.76
C GLN A 171 44.84 -18.09 -15.25
N GLU A 172 45.82 -17.28 -14.85
CA GLU A 172 46.38 -17.20 -13.49
C GLU A 172 45.80 -16.04 -12.65
N ILE A 173 44.53 -15.71 -12.85
CA ILE A 173 43.85 -14.74 -11.99
C ILE A 173 43.26 -15.42 -10.76
N ARG A 174 43.32 -14.76 -9.60
CA ARG A 174 42.70 -15.29 -8.38
C ARG A 174 41.19 -15.45 -8.57
N PRO A 175 40.56 -16.50 -8.01
CA PRO A 175 39.14 -16.77 -8.21
C PRO A 175 38.25 -15.58 -7.82
N TYR A 176 38.53 -14.92 -6.69
CA TYR A 176 37.87 -13.68 -6.30
C TYR A 176 37.79 -12.63 -7.42
N PHE A 177 38.91 -12.23 -8.02
CA PHE A 177 38.91 -11.20 -9.08
C PHE A 177 38.21 -11.68 -10.35
N ARG A 178 38.29 -12.98 -10.64
CA ARG A 178 37.56 -13.59 -11.76
C ARG A 178 36.05 -13.43 -11.55
N GLU A 179 35.55 -13.80 -10.38
CA GLU A 179 34.13 -13.69 -10.06
C GLU A 179 33.66 -12.23 -10.06
N VAL A 180 34.43 -11.32 -9.45
CA VAL A 180 34.09 -9.90 -9.45
C VAL A 180 34.01 -9.37 -10.89
N ALA A 181 34.98 -9.72 -11.74
CA ALA A 181 34.99 -9.33 -13.14
C ALA A 181 33.79 -9.91 -13.91
N GLN A 182 33.40 -11.16 -13.64
CA GLN A 182 32.21 -11.77 -14.23
C GLN A 182 30.93 -11.02 -13.84
N TRP A 183 30.75 -10.68 -12.57
CA TRP A 183 29.59 -9.91 -12.11
C TRP A 183 29.53 -8.52 -12.75
N HIS A 184 30.66 -7.81 -12.83
CA HIS A 184 30.72 -6.50 -13.49
C HIS A 184 30.48 -6.61 -15.01
N LEU A 185 30.98 -7.68 -15.63
CA LEU A 185 30.77 -7.94 -17.05
C LEU A 185 29.28 -8.20 -17.37
N ILE A 186 28.55 -8.91 -16.49
CA ILE A 186 27.09 -9.05 -16.61
C ILE A 186 26.41 -7.68 -16.60
N VAL A 187 26.78 -6.80 -15.68
CA VAL A 187 26.23 -5.43 -15.62
C VAL A 187 26.54 -4.65 -16.90
N CYS A 188 27.74 -4.81 -17.46
CA CYS A 188 28.11 -4.20 -18.73
C CYS A 188 27.22 -4.71 -19.88
N TYR A 189 27.05 -6.03 -20.02
CA TYR A 189 26.19 -6.62 -21.05
C TYR A 189 24.72 -6.21 -20.91
N LEU A 190 24.21 -6.08 -19.68
CA LEU A 190 22.87 -5.56 -19.45
C LEU A 190 22.72 -4.10 -19.94
N ARG A 191 23.77 -3.27 -19.77
CA ARG A 191 23.79 -1.89 -20.25
C ARG A 191 23.94 -1.79 -21.78
N THR A 192 24.72 -2.68 -22.40
CA THR A 192 24.91 -2.73 -23.87
C THR A 192 23.80 -3.50 -24.60
N LYS A 193 22.84 -4.08 -23.87
CA LYS A 193 21.73 -4.91 -24.39
C LYS A 193 22.18 -6.23 -25.04
N GLU A 194 23.36 -6.73 -24.68
CA GLU A 194 23.87 -8.04 -25.11
C GLU A 194 23.30 -9.17 -24.22
N LEU A 195 21.98 -9.31 -24.22
CA LEU A 195 21.24 -10.21 -23.33
C LEU A 195 21.72 -11.68 -23.36
N PRO A 196 21.97 -12.31 -24.53
CA PRO A 196 22.39 -13.72 -24.55
C PRO A 196 23.70 -13.97 -23.83
N LYS A 197 24.66 -13.03 -23.92
CA LYS A 197 25.95 -13.13 -23.22
C LYS A 197 25.78 -12.95 -21.71
N ALA A 198 24.97 -11.97 -21.30
CA ALA A 198 24.66 -11.72 -19.89
C ALA A 198 24.02 -12.96 -19.24
N GLU A 199 23.04 -13.58 -19.89
CA GLU A 199 22.34 -14.76 -19.37
C GLU A 199 23.25 -15.99 -19.31
N ALA A 200 24.07 -16.21 -20.35
CA ALA A 200 25.03 -17.32 -20.37
C ALA A 200 26.02 -17.20 -19.21
N LEU A 201 26.56 -16.00 -18.99
CA LEU A 201 27.51 -15.75 -17.90
C LEU A 201 26.85 -15.85 -16.52
N TYR A 202 25.63 -15.32 -16.36
CA TYR A 202 24.87 -15.40 -15.10
C TYR A 202 24.58 -16.85 -14.68
N LYS A 203 24.28 -17.74 -15.63
CA LYS A 203 24.05 -19.17 -15.36
C LYS A 203 25.30 -19.94 -14.92
N GLN A 204 26.49 -19.42 -15.23
CA GLN A 204 27.76 -20.04 -14.86
C GLN A 204 28.25 -19.62 -13.47
N LEU A 205 27.68 -18.55 -12.91
CA LEU A 205 28.09 -18.03 -11.62
C LEU A 205 27.48 -18.84 -10.47
N ASP A 206 28.34 -19.15 -9.50
CA ASP A 206 27.91 -19.69 -8.21
C ASP A 206 27.44 -18.54 -7.31
N PRO A 207 26.19 -18.55 -6.80
CA PRO A 207 25.72 -17.56 -5.84
C PRO A 207 26.49 -17.60 -4.49
N HIS A 208 27.26 -18.66 -4.22
CA HIS A 208 28.07 -18.83 -3.01
C HIS A 208 29.59 -18.74 -3.27
N GLY A 209 29.99 -18.04 -4.34
CA GLY A 209 31.40 -17.82 -4.68
C GLY A 209 32.20 -17.02 -3.65
N GLU A 210 33.49 -16.81 -3.94
CA GLU A 210 34.39 -15.98 -3.12
C GLU A 210 33.94 -14.51 -3.05
N TYR A 211 33.20 -14.01 -4.05
CA TYR A 211 32.66 -12.65 -4.04
C TYR A 211 31.18 -12.61 -3.62
N GLU A 212 30.95 -12.10 -2.41
CA GLU A 212 29.60 -11.92 -1.87
C GLU A 212 28.86 -10.76 -2.55
N VAL A 213 27.93 -11.11 -3.44
CA VAL A 213 26.95 -10.16 -4.00
C VAL A 213 25.70 -10.20 -3.15
N GLY A 214 25.27 -9.04 -2.65
CA GLY A 214 24.03 -8.94 -1.88
C GLY A 214 22.82 -9.45 -2.65
N GLN A 215 21.92 -10.17 -1.97
CA GLN A 215 20.74 -10.80 -2.58
C GLN A 215 19.88 -9.82 -3.39
N LEU A 216 19.76 -8.57 -2.92
CA LEU A 216 19.01 -7.54 -3.61
C LEU A 216 19.59 -7.21 -4.99
N GLU A 217 20.91 -7.17 -5.12
CA GLU A 217 21.59 -6.88 -6.40
C GLU A 217 21.49 -8.09 -7.33
N GLN A 218 21.59 -9.31 -6.80
CA GLN A 218 21.30 -10.53 -7.57
C GLN A 218 19.87 -10.51 -8.13
N TRP A 219 18.88 -10.12 -7.31
CA TRP A 219 17.49 -9.99 -7.74
C TRP A 219 17.28 -8.90 -8.79
N LYS A 220 17.97 -7.76 -8.68
CA LYS A 220 17.95 -6.73 -9.72
C LYS A 220 18.50 -7.27 -11.04
N ILE A 221 19.66 -7.93 -11.03
CA ILE A 221 20.27 -8.53 -12.23
C ILE A 221 19.29 -9.55 -12.85
N TRP A 222 18.75 -10.45 -12.04
CA TRP A 222 17.76 -11.43 -12.49
C TRP A 222 16.51 -10.76 -13.08
N TRP A 223 15.97 -9.74 -12.43
CA TRP A 223 14.81 -8.98 -12.90
C TRP A 223 15.10 -8.30 -14.24
N HIS A 224 16.27 -7.68 -14.40
CA HIS A 224 16.68 -7.06 -15.65
C HIS A 224 16.78 -8.08 -16.80
N LEU A 225 17.34 -9.27 -16.55
CA LEU A 225 17.40 -10.36 -17.52
C LEU A 225 15.99 -10.81 -17.95
N GLN A 226 15.08 -11.04 -16.98
CA GLN A 226 13.71 -11.46 -17.29
C GLN A 226 12.92 -10.38 -18.04
N ARG A 227 13.05 -9.11 -17.63
CA ARG A 227 12.37 -7.99 -18.27
C ARG A 227 12.82 -7.83 -19.72
N LEU A 228 14.12 -7.86 -19.99
CA LEU A 228 14.64 -7.76 -21.36
C LEU A 228 14.20 -8.95 -22.21
N ARG A 229 14.07 -10.14 -21.63
CA ARG A 229 13.54 -11.32 -22.34
C ARG A 229 12.06 -11.20 -22.70
N LEU A 230 11.25 -10.56 -21.85
CA LEU A 230 9.81 -10.42 -22.08
C LEU A 230 9.46 -9.27 -23.02
N PHE A 231 10.27 -8.20 -23.05
CA PHE A 231 9.95 -6.95 -23.74
C PHE A 231 10.95 -6.52 -24.83
N GLY A 232 12.06 -7.25 -25.02
CA GLY A 232 13.09 -6.98 -26.03
C GLY A 232 13.01 -7.96 -27.18
#